data_AF-A0A3B8X000-F1
#
_entry.id   AF-A0A3B8X000-F1
#
_cell.length_a   1.000
_cell.length_b   1.000
_cell.length_c   1.000
_cell.angle_alpha   90.00
_cell.angle_beta   90.00
_cell.angle_gamma   90.00
#
_symmetry.space_group_name_H-M   'P 1'
#
loop_
_entity.id
_entity.type
_entity.pdbx_description
1 polymer ?
#
loop_
_entity_poly.entity_id
_entity_poly.type
_entity_poly.pdbx_seq_one_letter_code
_entity_poly.pdbx_strand_id
1 'polypeptide(L)'
;MSTTIEKYRDDLTAYLLDVATGNGYLKGTLLNTPDVDEAWQRYATSFYPEAVKEFNGYPEYCLACAGYLGMAVAHLWDKDWMKYRDVPYSFFQSERGFDDMDDFITGNLLRESKYSVAAMQSLSADTYHFLMKSGAEPGTAEAYRFFLISIEVMYKIGAAIWLNHMGYKFEKVNLV
;
A
#
# COMPACT_ATOMS: atom_id res chain seq x y z
N MET A 1 -11.87 0.13 -24.37
CA MET A 1 -10.41 0.19 -24.51
C MET A 1 -9.87 0.59 -23.15
N SER A 2 -9.13 -0.29 -22.47
CA SER A 2 -8.42 0.08 -21.24
C SER A 2 -7.39 1.15 -21.58
N THR A 3 -7.35 2.23 -20.81
CA THR A 3 -6.29 3.23 -20.92
C THR A 3 -4.95 2.61 -20.51
N THR A 4 -3.82 3.18 -20.96
CA THR A 4 -2.46 2.74 -20.55
C THR A 4 -2.30 2.71 -19.02
N ILE A 5 -2.98 3.63 -18.34
CA ILE A 5 -3.01 3.79 -16.88
C ILE A 5 -3.73 2.62 -16.19
N GLU A 6 -4.92 2.27 -16.66
CA GLU A 6 -5.68 1.13 -16.14
C GLU A 6 -4.93 -0.18 -16.37
N LYS A 7 -4.34 -0.36 -17.56
CA LYS A 7 -3.53 -1.53 -17.85
C LYS A 7 -2.32 -1.65 -16.92
N TYR A 8 -1.58 -0.56 -16.71
CA TYR A 8 -0.45 -0.56 -15.80
C TYR A 8 -0.86 -0.96 -14.37
N ARG A 9 -1.99 -0.39 -13.89
CA ARG A 9 -2.54 -0.72 -12.57
C ARG A 9 -2.88 -2.20 -12.45
N ASP A 10 -3.60 -2.74 -13.42
CA ASP A 10 -4.06 -4.12 -13.41
C ASP A 10 -2.89 -5.09 -13.49
N ASP A 11 -1.91 -4.83 -14.38
CA ASP A 11 -0.71 -5.64 -14.54
C ASP A 11 0.14 -5.62 -13.25
N LEU A 12 0.35 -4.44 -12.64
CA LEU A 12 1.08 -4.33 -11.37
C LEU A 12 0.35 -5.01 -10.22
N THR A 13 -0.97 -4.84 -10.12
CA THR A 13 -1.79 -5.47 -9.06
C THR A 13 -1.74 -6.99 -9.17
N ALA A 14 -1.88 -7.53 -10.39
CA ALA A 14 -1.78 -8.97 -10.63
C ALA A 14 -0.38 -9.51 -10.31
N TYR A 15 0.67 -8.79 -10.71
CA TYR A 15 2.06 -9.15 -10.41
C TYR A 15 2.31 -9.23 -8.90
N LEU A 16 1.95 -8.18 -8.15
CA LEU A 16 2.19 -8.15 -6.70
C LEU A 16 1.32 -9.15 -5.94
N LEU A 17 0.10 -9.45 -6.41
CA LEU A 17 -0.72 -10.50 -5.83
C LEU A 17 -0.07 -11.88 -5.99
N ASP A 18 0.51 -12.16 -7.17
CA ASP A 18 1.23 -13.41 -7.43
C ASP A 18 2.48 -13.53 -6.53
N VAL A 19 3.31 -12.48 -6.50
CA VAL A 19 4.50 -12.42 -5.63
C VAL A 19 4.13 -12.59 -4.15
N ALA A 20 3.12 -11.86 -3.68
CA ALA A 20 2.65 -11.95 -2.30
C ALA A 20 2.09 -13.35 -1.98
N THR A 21 1.45 -14.01 -2.93
CA THR A 21 0.94 -15.38 -2.76
C THR A 21 2.07 -16.40 -2.75
N GLY A 22 3.03 -16.28 -3.66
CA GLY A 22 4.21 -17.16 -3.73
C GLY A 22 5.07 -17.08 -2.47
N ASN A 23 5.16 -15.89 -1.87
CA ASN A 23 5.87 -15.67 -0.60
C ASN A 23 5.04 -15.99 0.65
N GLY A 24 3.77 -16.39 0.49
CA GLY A 24 2.89 -16.76 1.60
C GLY A 24 2.26 -15.60 2.38
N TYR A 25 2.38 -14.37 1.89
CA TYR A 25 1.75 -13.18 2.49
C TYR A 25 0.24 -13.08 2.19
N LEU A 26 -0.18 -13.63 1.05
CA LEU A 26 -1.57 -13.71 0.60
C LEU A 26 -1.93 -15.12 0.14
N LYS A 27 -3.22 -15.35 -0.14
CA LYS A 27 -3.77 -16.63 -0.61
C LYS A 27 -4.48 -16.49 -1.97
N GLY A 28 -3.84 -15.79 -2.91
CA GLY A 28 -4.38 -15.60 -4.26
C GLY A 28 -5.61 -14.69 -4.34
N THR A 29 -5.89 -13.91 -3.29
CA THR A 29 -6.97 -12.92 -3.28
C THR A 29 -6.50 -11.64 -2.61
N LEU A 30 -6.78 -10.51 -3.25
CA LEU A 30 -6.58 -9.19 -2.68
C LEU A 30 -7.77 -8.86 -1.78
N LEU A 31 -7.61 -9.05 -0.46
CA LEU A 31 -8.65 -8.70 0.51
C LEU A 31 -8.82 -7.17 0.55
N ASN A 32 -10.06 -6.70 0.49
CA ASN A 32 -10.37 -5.27 0.59
C ASN A 32 -11.69 -5.04 1.33
N THR A 33 -11.93 -3.78 1.66
CA THR A 33 -13.21 -3.27 2.16
C THR A 33 -13.38 -1.82 1.66
N PRO A 34 -14.60 -1.39 1.32
CA PRO A 34 -14.85 -0.01 0.89
C PRO A 34 -14.30 1.03 1.86
N ASP A 35 -14.37 0.78 3.17
CA ASP A 35 -13.87 1.69 4.20
C ASP A 35 -12.38 2.01 4.06
N VAL A 36 -11.57 0.99 3.81
CA VAL A 36 -10.11 1.09 3.66
C VAL A 36 -9.76 1.74 2.31
N ASP A 37 -10.52 1.43 1.26
CA ASP A 37 -10.35 2.07 -0.05
C ASP A 37 -10.72 3.57 0.00
N GLU A 38 -11.77 3.94 0.74
CA GLU A 38 -12.17 5.33 0.96
C GLU A 38 -11.18 6.09 1.84
N ALA A 39 -10.54 5.42 2.81
CA ALA A 39 -9.49 6.03 3.63
C ALA A 39 -8.31 6.51 2.78
N TRP A 40 -7.92 5.76 1.75
CA TRP A 40 -6.87 6.18 0.83
C TRP A 40 -7.17 7.53 0.19
N GLN A 41 -8.42 7.76 -0.23
CA GLN A 41 -8.80 9.03 -0.88
C GLN A 41 -8.60 10.24 0.03
N ARG A 42 -8.68 10.05 1.36
CA ARG A 42 -8.41 11.12 2.35
C ARG A 42 -6.92 11.38 2.53
N TYR A 43 -6.09 10.34 2.45
CA TYR A 43 -4.66 10.43 2.76
C TYR A 43 -3.80 10.72 1.53
N ALA A 44 -4.22 10.30 0.34
CA ALA A 44 -3.45 10.39 -0.90
C ALA A 44 -2.90 11.80 -1.18
N THR A 45 -3.71 12.83 -0.98
CA THR A 45 -3.31 14.23 -1.23
C THR A 45 -2.23 14.74 -0.27
N SER A 46 -2.12 14.16 0.91
CA SER A 46 -1.06 14.47 1.90
C SER A 46 0.15 13.56 1.75
N PHE A 47 -0.06 12.31 1.35
CA PHE A 47 1.00 11.32 1.14
C PHE A 47 1.84 11.63 -0.12
N TYR A 48 1.19 11.97 -1.24
CA TYR A 48 1.91 12.15 -2.52
C TYR A 48 3.02 13.21 -2.48
N PRO A 49 2.81 14.43 -1.91
CA PRO A 49 3.88 15.42 -1.88
C PRO A 49 5.13 14.97 -1.13
N GLU A 50 4.98 14.23 -0.03
CA GLU A 50 6.10 13.68 0.73
C GLU A 50 6.82 12.57 -0.05
N ALA A 51 6.05 11.61 -0.59
CA ALA A 51 6.61 10.52 -1.37
C ALA A 51 7.35 11.01 -2.63
N VAL A 52 6.82 12.03 -3.31
CA VAL A 52 7.44 12.64 -4.50
C VAL A 52 8.74 13.35 -4.15
N LYS A 53 8.78 14.04 -3.01
CA LYS A 53 9.99 14.73 -2.53
C LYS A 53 11.13 13.74 -2.27
N GLU A 54 10.82 12.59 -1.68
CA GLU A 54 11.84 11.60 -1.28
C GLU A 54 12.17 10.57 -2.38
N PHE A 55 11.34 10.45 -3.42
CA PHE A 55 11.45 9.39 -4.43
C PHE A 55 12.84 9.26 -5.08
N ASN A 56 13.52 10.38 -5.35
CA ASN A 56 14.84 10.35 -6.00
C ASN A 56 15.94 9.75 -5.10
N GLY A 57 15.79 9.84 -3.78
CA GLY A 57 16.73 9.26 -2.82
C GLY A 57 16.34 7.85 -2.40
N TYR A 58 15.04 7.62 -2.19
CA TYR A 58 14.54 6.41 -1.55
C TYR A 58 13.24 5.88 -2.21
N PRO A 59 13.28 5.45 -3.48
CA PRO A 59 12.08 5.10 -4.24
C PRO A 59 11.33 3.89 -3.65
N GLU A 60 12.08 2.85 -3.23
CA GLU A 60 11.51 1.66 -2.59
C GLU A 60 10.91 1.98 -1.21
N TYR A 61 11.52 2.91 -0.47
CA TYR A 61 10.99 3.37 0.82
C TYR A 61 9.64 4.08 0.63
N CYS A 62 9.52 4.98 -0.35
CA CYS A 62 8.26 5.65 -0.66
C CYS A 62 7.13 4.65 -0.98
N LEU A 63 7.45 3.59 -1.71
CA LEU A 63 6.51 2.51 -2.03
C LEU A 63 6.17 1.67 -0.79
N ALA A 64 7.16 1.35 0.06
CA ALA A 64 6.96 0.62 1.30
C ALA A 64 6.07 1.41 2.28
N CYS A 65 6.29 2.72 2.45
CA CYS A 65 5.46 3.59 3.29
C CYS A 65 3.98 3.54 2.92
N ALA A 66 3.66 3.45 1.62
CA ALA A 66 2.28 3.31 1.18
C ALA A 66 1.68 1.98 1.65
N GLY A 67 2.44 0.89 1.55
CA GLY A 67 2.05 -0.42 2.05
C GLY A 67 1.88 -0.45 3.57
N TYR A 68 2.81 0.13 4.34
CA TYR A 68 2.66 0.26 5.79
C TYR A 68 1.43 1.07 6.18
N LEU A 69 1.13 2.17 5.48
CA LEU A 69 -0.09 2.93 5.69
C LEU A 69 -1.34 2.06 5.46
N GLY A 70 -1.33 1.24 4.40
CA GLY A 70 -2.40 0.26 4.15
C GLY A 70 -2.57 -0.75 5.28
N MET A 71 -1.47 -1.30 5.80
CA MET A 71 -1.49 -2.19 6.96
C MET A 71 -2.07 -1.50 8.20
N ALA A 72 -1.63 -0.27 8.48
CA ALA A 72 -2.09 0.52 9.62
C ALA A 72 -3.59 0.81 9.53
N VAL A 73 -4.09 1.22 8.37
CA VAL A 73 -5.52 1.49 8.18
C VAL A 73 -6.34 0.21 8.34
N ALA A 74 -5.90 -0.91 7.77
CA ALA A 74 -6.55 -2.20 7.97
C ALA A 74 -6.59 -2.61 9.45
N HIS A 75 -5.49 -2.40 10.19
CA HIS A 75 -5.43 -2.67 11.63
C HIS A 75 -6.44 -1.83 12.42
N LEU A 76 -6.53 -0.53 12.13
CA LEU A 76 -7.44 0.37 12.82
C LEU A 76 -8.90 0.11 12.46
N TRP A 77 -9.16 -0.31 11.22
CA TRP A 77 -10.48 -0.74 10.77
C TRP A 77 -10.98 -1.95 11.56
N ASP A 78 -10.17 -3.00 11.72
CA ASP A 78 -10.48 -4.17 12.56
C ASP A 78 -10.66 -3.78 14.03
N LYS A 79 -9.80 -2.88 14.54
CA LYS A 79 -9.78 -2.48 15.95
C LYS A 79 -11.03 -1.72 16.41
N ASP A 80 -11.40 -0.65 15.71
CA ASP A 80 -12.59 0.18 15.98
C ASP A 80 -12.76 1.22 14.87
N TRP A 81 -13.38 0.83 13.75
CA TRP A 81 -13.53 1.74 12.61
C TRP A 81 -14.24 3.04 12.97
N MET A 82 -15.28 3.00 13.81
CA MET A 82 -16.03 4.21 14.17
C MET A 82 -15.18 5.24 14.91
N LYS A 83 -14.22 4.78 15.71
CA LYS A 83 -13.25 5.65 16.38
C LYS A 83 -12.18 6.19 15.44
N TYR A 84 -11.69 5.36 14.51
CA TYR A 84 -10.50 5.67 13.74
C TYR A 84 -10.76 6.19 12.32
N ARG A 85 -11.98 6.10 11.79
CA ARG A 85 -12.30 6.48 10.39
C ARG A 85 -11.92 7.92 10.01
N ASP A 86 -11.94 8.83 10.99
CA ASP A 86 -11.73 10.26 10.80
C ASP A 86 -10.34 10.74 11.27
N VAL A 87 -9.40 9.82 11.59
CA VAL A 87 -8.04 10.25 11.98
C VAL A 87 -7.32 10.91 10.81
N PRO A 88 -6.57 12.00 11.06
CA PRO A 88 -5.81 12.68 10.01
C PRO A 88 -4.60 11.84 9.56
N TYR A 89 -4.06 12.15 8.38
CA TYR A 89 -2.84 11.51 7.86
C TYR A 89 -1.66 11.58 8.84
N SER A 90 -1.51 12.70 9.56
CA SER A 90 -0.47 12.87 10.59
C SER A 90 -0.57 11.90 11.77
N PHE A 91 -1.68 11.17 11.92
CA PHE A 91 -1.81 10.11 12.91
C PHE A 91 -0.86 8.93 12.65
N PHE A 92 -0.45 8.73 11.39
CA PHE A 92 0.43 7.64 10.96
C PHE A 92 1.90 8.03 10.96
N GLN A 93 2.24 9.19 11.53
CA GLN A 93 3.58 9.75 11.52
C GLN A 93 4.06 10.03 12.94
N SER A 94 5.37 9.93 13.14
CA SER A 94 6.03 10.45 14.33
C SER A 94 6.32 11.95 14.15
N GLU A 95 7.01 12.57 15.13
CA GLU A 95 7.57 13.92 14.98
C GLU A 95 8.57 14.06 13.80
N ARG A 96 9.15 12.94 13.35
CA ARG A 96 10.05 12.89 12.19
C ARG A 96 9.31 12.74 10.85
N GLY A 97 7.99 12.63 10.87
CA GLY A 97 7.16 12.66 9.66
C GLY A 97 7.33 11.40 8.80
N PHE A 98 7.55 11.60 7.50
CA PHE A 98 7.69 10.53 6.51
C PHE A 98 8.96 9.70 6.71
N ASP A 99 10.03 10.28 7.26
CA ASP A 99 11.38 9.67 7.35
C ASP A 99 11.46 8.41 8.23
N ASP A 100 10.48 8.20 9.11
CA ASP A 100 10.41 7.03 9.98
C ASP A 100 8.99 6.44 10.10
N MET A 101 8.18 6.65 9.07
CA MET A 101 6.80 6.18 9.01
C MET A 101 6.71 4.66 9.21
N ASP A 102 7.63 3.88 8.64
CA ASP A 102 7.68 2.43 8.79
C ASP A 102 7.93 2.00 10.24
N ASP A 103 8.94 2.58 10.89
CA ASP A 103 9.28 2.33 12.29
C ASP A 103 8.12 2.74 13.21
N PHE A 104 7.50 3.90 12.97
CA PHE A 104 6.36 4.36 13.75
C PHE A 104 5.16 3.42 13.60
N ILE A 105 4.79 3.05 12.37
CA ILE A 105 3.65 2.18 12.12
C ILE A 105 3.88 0.80 12.74
N THR A 106 5.02 0.18 12.45
CA THR A 106 5.32 -1.18 12.90
C THR A 106 5.52 -1.25 14.42
N GLY A 107 6.17 -0.25 15.02
CA GLY A 107 6.44 -0.19 16.46
C GLY A 107 5.22 0.22 17.30
N ASN A 108 4.45 1.21 16.84
CA ASN A 108 3.45 1.86 17.69
C ASN A 108 2.02 1.44 17.36
N LEU A 109 1.69 1.28 16.07
CA LEU A 109 0.33 0.95 15.63
C LEU A 109 0.14 -0.56 15.55
N LEU A 110 0.95 -1.25 14.76
CA LEU A 110 0.85 -2.69 14.55
C LEU A 110 1.42 -3.49 15.72
N ARG A 111 2.47 -2.96 16.37
CA ARG A 111 3.28 -3.66 17.39
C ARG A 111 3.83 -5.00 16.88
N GLU A 112 4.15 -5.03 15.59
CA GLU A 112 4.68 -6.17 14.85
C GLU A 112 5.58 -5.60 13.75
N SER A 113 6.87 -5.95 13.79
CA SER A 113 7.85 -5.47 12.81
C SER A 113 8.39 -6.56 11.90
N LYS A 114 8.53 -7.80 12.37
CA LYS A 114 9.26 -8.83 11.63
C LYS A 114 8.55 -9.25 10.34
N TYR A 115 7.25 -9.53 10.43
CA TYR A 115 6.44 -9.92 9.28
C TYR A 115 6.19 -8.73 8.36
N SER A 116 5.83 -7.59 8.94
CA SER A 116 5.52 -6.36 8.20
C SER A 116 6.72 -5.86 7.39
N VAL A 117 7.91 -5.80 8.00
CA VAL A 117 9.14 -5.34 7.32
C VAL A 117 9.55 -6.30 6.20
N ALA A 118 9.53 -7.61 6.45
CA ALA A 118 9.90 -8.59 5.43
C ALA A 118 8.97 -8.53 4.19
N ALA A 119 7.67 -8.35 4.42
CA ALA A 119 6.70 -8.20 3.33
C ALA A 119 6.93 -6.91 2.54
N MET A 120 7.07 -5.77 3.22
CA MET A 120 7.20 -4.47 2.55
C MET A 120 8.53 -4.30 1.83
N GLN A 121 9.64 -4.81 2.37
CA GLN A 121 10.94 -4.78 1.68
C GLN A 121 10.91 -5.56 0.36
N SER A 122 10.32 -6.75 0.35
CA SER A 122 10.22 -7.55 -0.88
C SER A 122 9.32 -6.85 -1.91
N LEU A 123 8.10 -6.47 -1.50
CA LEU A 123 7.09 -5.97 -2.43
C LEU A 123 7.39 -4.57 -2.95
N SER A 124 8.07 -3.71 -2.18
CA SER A 124 8.47 -2.39 -2.65
C SER A 124 9.60 -2.47 -3.68
N ALA A 125 10.58 -3.37 -3.49
CA ALA A 125 11.63 -3.63 -4.48
C ALA A 125 11.05 -4.19 -5.79
N ASP A 126 10.13 -5.16 -5.69
CA ASP A 126 9.38 -5.71 -6.82
C ASP A 126 8.57 -4.63 -7.56
N THR A 127 7.90 -3.76 -6.82
CA THR A 127 7.14 -2.65 -7.38
C THR A 127 8.03 -1.63 -8.09
N TYR A 128 9.17 -1.29 -7.49
CA TYR A 128 10.12 -0.35 -8.09
C TYR A 128 10.70 -0.91 -9.39
N HIS A 129 11.09 -2.18 -9.40
CA HIS A 129 11.55 -2.85 -10.61
C HIS A 129 10.48 -2.89 -11.71
N PHE A 130 9.23 -3.15 -11.34
CA PHE A 130 8.10 -3.11 -12.27
C PHE A 130 7.91 -1.70 -12.85
N LEU A 131 7.93 -0.67 -12.01
CA LEU A 131 7.85 0.73 -12.41
C LEU A 131 8.97 1.08 -13.40
N MET A 132 10.20 0.64 -13.13
CA MET A 132 11.33 0.92 -14.02
C MET A 132 11.25 0.20 -15.37
N LYS A 133 10.54 -0.93 -15.43
CA LYS A 133 10.31 -1.68 -16.67
C LYS A 133 9.07 -1.23 -17.45
N SER A 134 8.30 -0.28 -16.91
CA SER A 134 7.09 0.24 -17.55
C SER A 134 7.32 0.91 -18.91
N GLY A 135 8.56 1.32 -19.21
CA GLY A 135 8.91 2.03 -20.43
C GLY A 135 8.57 3.52 -20.41
N ALA A 136 8.01 4.05 -19.31
CA ALA A 136 7.77 5.48 -19.17
C ALA A 136 9.08 6.26 -19.04
N GLU A 137 9.23 7.34 -19.81
CA GLU A 137 10.42 8.18 -19.76
C GLU A 137 10.48 8.97 -18.44
N PRO A 138 11.61 8.96 -17.70
CA PRO A 138 11.76 9.72 -16.47
C PRO A 138 11.45 11.21 -16.64
N GLY A 139 10.75 11.80 -15.67
CA GLY A 139 10.36 13.22 -15.71
C GLY A 139 9.13 13.54 -16.55
N THR A 140 8.50 12.55 -17.18
CA THR A 140 7.23 12.73 -17.90
C THR A 140 6.01 12.65 -16.99
N ALA A 141 4.89 13.20 -17.45
CA ALA A 141 3.59 13.07 -16.78
C ALA A 141 3.14 11.60 -16.68
N GLU A 142 3.55 10.74 -17.62
CA GLU A 142 3.26 9.32 -17.59
C GLU A 142 4.03 8.61 -16.46
N ALA A 143 5.34 8.82 -16.36
CA ALA A 143 6.16 8.27 -15.29
C ALA A 143 5.64 8.71 -13.90
N TYR A 144 5.24 9.99 -13.78
CA TYR A 144 4.61 10.50 -12.56
C TYR A 144 3.31 9.74 -12.24
N ARG A 145 2.43 9.54 -13.22
CA ARG A 145 1.17 8.81 -13.01
C ARG A 145 1.41 7.35 -12.63
N PHE A 146 2.35 6.66 -13.26
CA PHE A 146 2.70 5.28 -12.91
C PHE A 146 3.25 5.19 -11.48
N PHE A 147 4.04 6.17 -11.04
CA PHE A 147 4.48 6.24 -9.65
C PHE A 147 3.29 6.38 -8.69
N LEU A 148 2.36 7.31 -8.93
CA LEU A 148 1.17 7.48 -8.06
C LEU A 148 0.29 6.22 -8.03
N ILE A 149 0.12 5.55 -9.16
CA ILE A 149 -0.60 4.26 -9.23
C ILE A 149 0.13 3.20 -8.41
N SER A 150 1.46 3.16 -8.49
CA SER A 150 2.27 2.19 -7.75
C SER A 150 2.14 2.38 -6.24
N ILE A 151 2.09 3.63 -5.78
CA ILE A 151 1.78 3.98 -4.39
C ILE A 151 0.41 3.42 -3.98
N GLU A 152 -0.65 3.69 -4.77
CA GLU A 152 -2.00 3.22 -4.44
C GLU A 152 -2.08 1.68 -4.43
N VAL A 153 -1.44 1.01 -5.39
CA VAL A 153 -1.41 -0.46 -5.41
C VAL A 153 -0.68 -1.00 -4.18
N MET A 154 0.46 -0.40 -3.80
CA MET A 154 1.19 -0.79 -2.59
C MET A 154 0.33 -0.62 -1.33
N TYR A 155 -0.42 0.49 -1.21
CA TYR A 155 -1.39 0.67 -0.13
C TYR A 155 -2.41 -0.47 -0.06
N LYS A 156 -3.02 -0.84 -1.19
CA LYS A 156 -4.01 -1.92 -1.26
C LYS A 156 -3.41 -3.28 -0.94
N ILE A 157 -2.21 -3.56 -1.42
CA ILE A 157 -1.47 -4.80 -1.12
C ILE A 157 -1.14 -4.87 0.38
N GLY A 158 -0.66 -3.78 0.97
CA GLY A 158 -0.38 -3.70 2.41
C GLY A 158 -1.62 -3.96 3.25
N ALA A 159 -2.74 -3.32 2.92
CA ALA A 159 -4.02 -3.56 3.57
C ALA A 159 -4.46 -5.03 3.46
N ALA A 160 -4.41 -5.61 2.26
CA ALA A 160 -4.79 -7.00 2.03
C ALA A 160 -3.93 -7.99 2.83
N ILE A 161 -2.61 -7.76 2.87
CA ILE A 161 -1.65 -8.58 3.63
C ILE A 161 -1.99 -8.53 5.11
N TRP A 162 -2.32 -7.36 5.62
CA TRP A 162 -2.65 -7.20 7.04
C TRP A 162 -4.00 -7.82 7.40
N LEU A 163 -5.02 -7.66 6.54
CA LEU A 163 -6.30 -8.36 6.70
C LEU A 163 -6.09 -9.89 6.73
N ASN A 164 -5.29 -10.43 5.82
CA ASN A 164 -4.98 -11.87 5.81
C ASN A 164 -4.19 -12.29 7.07
N HIS A 165 -3.25 -11.45 7.53
CA HIS A 165 -2.50 -11.67 8.78
C HIS A 165 -3.43 -11.74 10.00
N MET A 166 -4.45 -10.88 10.07
CA MET A 166 -5.48 -10.87 11.13
C MET A 166 -6.51 -12.01 10.98
N GLY A 167 -6.42 -12.82 9.92
CA GLY A 167 -7.24 -14.02 9.72
C GLY A 167 -8.50 -13.80 8.87
N TYR A 168 -8.68 -12.63 8.27
CA TYR A 168 -9.78 -12.38 7.34
C TYR A 168 -9.65 -13.25 6.08
N LYS A 169 -10.81 -13.59 5.51
CA LYS A 169 -10.92 -14.41 4.30
C LYS A 169 -12.01 -13.84 3.41
N PHE A 170 -11.88 -14.05 2.10
CA PHE A 170 -12.94 -13.74 1.16
C PHE A 170 -14.03 -14.80 1.25
N GLU A 171 -15.23 -14.42 1.68
CA GLU A 171 -16.40 -15.30 1.62
C GLU A 171 -17.30 -14.87 0.48
N LYS A 172 -17.53 -15.80 -0.45
CA LYS A 172 -18.52 -15.59 -1.51
C LYS A 172 -19.91 -15.69 -0.88
N VAL A 173 -20.57 -14.56 -0.66
CA VAL A 173 -21.98 -14.55 -0.26
C VAL A 173 -22.80 -14.99 -1.47
N ASN A 174 -23.31 -16.22 -1.44
CA ASN A 174 -24.36 -16.64 -2.35
C ASN A 174 -25.64 -15.95 -1.88
N LEU A 175 -26.03 -14.87 -2.55
CA LEU A 175 -27.36 -14.28 -2.35
C LEU A 175 -28.40 -15.31 -2.80
N VAL A 176 -29.23 -15.76 -1.85
CA VAL A 176 -30.37 -16.65 -2.08
C VAL A 176 -31.56 -15.84 -2.58
#